data_AF-A0A395GV04-F1
#
_entry.id   AF-A0A395GV04-F1
#
_cell.length_a   1.000
_cell.length_b   1.000
_cell.length_c   1.000
_cell.angle_alpha   90.00
_cell.angle_beta   90.00
_cell.angle_gamma   90.00
#
_symmetry.space_group_name_H-M   'P 1'
#
loop_
_entity.id
_entity.type
_entity.pdbx_description
1 polymer ?
#
loop_
_entity_poly.entity_id
_entity_poly.type
_entity_poly.pdbx_seq_one_letter_code
_entity_poly.pdbx_strand_id
1 'polypeptide(L)'
;MKLLSYTSLGALASLFLVVQGLEWDEYACMTSTGDMKNLGSYVYNSPGLCQNLCEKQYGYFLALQGESCWCGSEPPAFDSMNGATCDGNCPGFPEDTCGGNGTFSVWELTEDYFNPSLEQTTSTETSTTISASSASVSSTVSSVAPSVSATVTASSLAIPSESTSAATSAAPSTTLSSGASRRFRILFF
;
A
#
# COMPACT_ATOMS: atom_id res chain seq x y z
N MET A 1 7.45 -35.95 -71.21
CA MET A 1 8.62 -35.38 -70.51
C MET A 1 8.62 -33.88 -70.70
N LYS A 2 8.26 -33.12 -69.66
CA LYS A 2 8.69 -31.73 -69.42
C LYS A 2 8.32 -31.40 -67.98
N LEU A 3 9.35 -31.42 -67.12
CA LEU A 3 9.31 -30.98 -65.74
C LEU A 3 9.00 -29.48 -65.73
N LEU A 4 7.93 -29.07 -65.05
CA LEU A 4 7.68 -27.67 -64.73
C LEU A 4 8.05 -27.46 -63.25
N SER A 5 9.06 -26.63 -63.07
CA SER A 5 9.75 -26.31 -61.84
C SER A 5 8.84 -25.66 -60.79
N TYR A 6 8.96 -26.14 -59.55
CA TYR A 6 8.47 -25.48 -58.35
C TYR A 6 9.29 -24.22 -58.07
N THR A 7 8.74 -23.04 -58.35
CA THR A 7 9.32 -21.77 -57.91
C THR A 7 8.61 -21.28 -56.65
N SER A 8 9.32 -21.41 -55.53
CA SER A 8 9.35 -20.51 -54.38
C SER A 8 8.02 -20.18 -53.67
N LEU A 9 7.66 -20.97 -52.66
CA LEU A 9 6.92 -20.46 -51.50
C LEU A 9 7.90 -19.64 -50.65
N GLY A 10 8.05 -18.35 -50.98
CA GLY A 10 8.75 -17.39 -50.14
C GLY A 10 7.88 -17.09 -48.91
N ALA A 11 8.35 -17.52 -47.75
CA ALA A 11 7.72 -17.31 -46.46
C ALA A 11 7.39 -15.83 -46.23
N LEU A 12 6.09 -15.52 -46.09
CA LEU A 12 5.65 -14.30 -45.43
C LEU A 12 5.92 -14.47 -43.94
N ALA A 13 7.17 -14.27 -43.52
CA ALA A 13 7.54 -14.16 -42.13
C ALA A 13 6.98 -12.83 -41.61
N SER A 14 5.82 -12.91 -40.97
CA SER A 14 5.19 -11.80 -40.27
C SER A 14 6.17 -11.16 -39.31
N LEU A 15 6.58 -9.93 -39.60
CA LEU A 15 7.36 -9.06 -38.73
C LEU A 15 6.45 -8.64 -37.57
N PHE A 16 6.25 -9.52 -36.59
CA PHE A 16 5.71 -9.11 -35.30
C PHE A 16 6.81 -8.28 -34.61
N LEU A 17 6.74 -6.96 -34.80
CA LEU A 17 7.38 -6.04 -33.87
C LEU A 17 6.70 -6.28 -32.52
N VAL A 18 7.36 -7.02 -31.65
CA VAL A 18 6.98 -7.09 -30.24
C VAL A 18 7.25 -5.68 -29.71
N VAL A 19 6.24 -4.82 -29.78
CA VAL A 19 6.19 -3.62 -28.95
C VAL A 19 6.15 -4.16 -27.54
N GLN A 20 7.31 -4.17 -26.89
CA GLN A 20 7.38 -4.35 -25.44
C GLN A 20 6.88 -3.04 -24.86
N GLY A 21 5.55 -2.87 -24.87
CA GLY A 21 4.91 -1.86 -24.06
C GLY A 21 5.27 -2.18 -22.62
N LEU A 22 5.77 -1.19 -21.89
CA LEU A 22 5.73 -1.25 -20.44
C LEU A 22 4.23 -1.16 -20.12
N GLU A 23 3.59 -2.31 -19.98
CA GLU A 23 2.21 -2.42 -19.57
C GLU A 23 2.22 -2.34 -18.04
N TRP A 24 1.42 -1.45 -17.47
CA TRP A 24 1.15 -1.50 -16.03
C TRP A 24 0.28 -2.73 -15.81
N ASP A 25 0.80 -3.73 -15.11
CA ASP A 25 -0.07 -4.65 -14.38
C ASP A 25 -0.76 -3.87 -13.24
N GLU A 26 -1.85 -4.41 -12.69
CA GLU A 26 -2.59 -3.83 -11.55
C GLU A 26 -1.70 -3.62 -10.31
N TYR A 27 -0.48 -4.17 -10.33
CA TYR A 27 0.60 -3.99 -9.37
C TYR A 27 1.95 -3.72 -10.05
N ALA A 28 2.74 -2.81 -9.48
CA ALA A 28 4.13 -2.56 -9.86
C ALA A 28 5.02 -2.30 -8.63
N CYS A 29 6.29 -2.68 -8.73
CA CYS A 29 7.32 -2.24 -7.78
C CYS A 29 8.09 -1.07 -8.36
N MET A 30 8.27 0.00 -7.57
CA MET A 30 8.74 1.29 -8.06
C MET A 30 9.75 1.92 -7.10
N THR A 31 10.62 2.80 -7.60
CA THR A 31 11.62 3.53 -6.80
C THR A 31 11.18 4.95 -6.42
N SER A 32 9.99 5.37 -6.87
CA SER A 32 9.42 6.69 -6.60
C SER A 32 7.92 6.60 -6.43
N THR A 33 7.35 7.55 -5.69
CA THR A 33 5.89 7.76 -5.57
C THR A 33 5.38 8.84 -6.52
N GLY A 34 6.24 9.48 -7.33
CA GLY A 34 5.84 10.59 -8.19
C GLY A 34 5.20 11.73 -7.37
N ASP A 35 4.04 12.19 -7.82
CA ASP A 35 3.28 13.27 -7.17
C ASP A 35 2.25 12.76 -6.14
N MET A 36 2.27 11.48 -5.80
CA MET A 36 1.35 10.90 -4.82
C MET A 36 1.56 11.51 -3.43
N LYS A 37 0.45 11.78 -2.75
CA LYS A 37 0.45 12.39 -1.41
C LYS A 37 0.59 11.31 -0.34
N ASN A 38 1.51 11.51 0.59
CA ASN A 38 1.62 10.69 1.79
C ASN A 38 0.38 10.92 2.69
N LEU A 39 -0.35 9.84 2.99
CA LEU A 39 -1.54 9.86 3.84
C LEU A 39 -1.20 9.65 5.32
N GLY A 40 -0.04 9.07 5.62
CA GLY A 40 0.48 8.88 6.97
C GLY A 40 1.30 7.60 7.12
N SER A 41 1.63 7.31 8.38
CA SER A 41 2.26 6.06 8.82
C SER A 41 1.31 5.28 9.73
N TYR A 42 1.20 3.97 9.51
CA TYR A 42 0.26 3.07 10.17
C TYR A 42 1.00 1.82 10.66
N VAL A 43 0.95 1.56 11.96
CA VAL A 43 1.65 0.43 12.61
C VAL A 43 1.18 -0.95 12.11
N TYR A 44 -0.05 -1.00 11.59
CA TYR A 44 -0.64 -2.18 10.96
C TYR A 44 -1.02 -1.84 9.51
N ASN A 45 -0.02 -1.51 8.69
CA ASN A 45 -0.23 -1.11 7.29
C ASN A 45 -0.48 -2.33 6.40
N SER A 46 -1.29 -2.16 5.37
CA SER A 46 -1.58 -3.19 4.36
C SER A 46 -2.10 -2.56 3.08
N PRO A 47 -2.10 -3.29 1.94
CA PRO A 47 -2.72 -2.83 0.70
C PRO A 47 -4.17 -2.43 0.90
N GLY A 48 -4.96 -3.26 1.60
CA GLY A 48 -6.37 -2.99 1.87
C GLY A 48 -6.60 -1.76 2.74
N LEU A 49 -5.79 -1.53 3.78
CA LEU A 49 -5.90 -0.31 4.59
C LEU A 49 -5.60 0.93 3.75
N CYS A 50 -4.49 0.92 3.01
CA CYS A 50 -4.05 2.07 2.24
C CYS A 50 -4.99 2.38 1.07
N GLN A 51 -5.52 1.36 0.41
CA GLN A 51 -6.58 1.47 -0.59
C GLN A 51 -7.80 2.19 0.00
N ASN A 52 -8.31 1.71 1.14
CA ASN A 52 -9.50 2.28 1.76
C ASN A 52 -9.29 3.74 2.20
N LEU A 53 -8.05 4.14 2.48
CA LEU A 53 -7.70 5.54 2.76
C LEU A 53 -7.60 6.35 1.47
N CYS A 54 -7.04 5.77 0.40
CA CYS A 54 -6.87 6.43 -0.88
C CYS A 54 -8.19 6.67 -1.62
N GLU A 55 -9.12 5.70 -1.57
CA GLU A 55 -10.48 5.86 -2.08
C GLU A 55 -11.22 7.02 -1.41
N LYS A 56 -11.03 7.21 -0.09
CA LYS A 56 -11.60 8.37 0.63
C LYS A 56 -11.00 9.71 0.19
N GLN A 57 -9.86 9.70 -0.47
CA GLN A 57 -9.22 10.87 -1.08
C GLN A 57 -9.51 10.98 -2.58
N TYR A 58 -10.36 10.11 -3.14
CA TYR A 58 -10.65 10.02 -4.58
C TYR A 58 -9.39 9.79 -5.43
N GLY A 59 -8.41 9.05 -4.90
CA GLY A 59 -7.24 8.61 -5.67
C GLY A 59 -7.49 7.31 -6.41
N TYR A 60 -6.67 7.07 -7.43
CA TYR A 60 -6.71 5.88 -8.29
C TYR A 60 -5.47 5.01 -8.16
N PHE A 61 -4.42 5.52 -7.51
CA PHE A 61 -3.20 4.78 -7.29
C PHE A 61 -2.80 4.90 -5.82
N LEU A 62 -2.36 3.78 -5.24
CA LEU A 62 -1.77 3.77 -3.91
C LEU A 62 -0.33 3.27 -3.98
N ALA A 63 0.50 3.75 -3.06
CA ALA A 63 1.85 3.25 -2.88
C ALA A 63 2.11 2.92 -1.41
N LEU A 64 2.93 1.90 -1.17
CA LEU A 64 3.25 1.39 0.17
C LEU A 64 4.75 1.23 0.35
N GLN A 65 5.23 1.64 1.53
CA GLN A 65 6.59 1.38 1.99
C GLN A 65 6.59 1.23 3.52
N GLY A 66 6.76 0.00 3.99
CA GLY A 66 6.67 -0.33 5.42
C GLY A 66 5.34 0.15 6.01
N GLU A 67 5.41 1.04 7.01
CA GLU A 67 4.23 1.61 7.66
C GLU A 67 3.56 2.75 6.85
N SER A 68 4.23 3.28 5.83
CA SER A 68 3.75 4.47 5.12
C SER A 68 2.83 4.14 3.95
N CYS A 69 1.85 5.01 3.74
CA CYS A 69 0.85 4.91 2.67
C CYS A 69 0.80 6.23 1.87
N TRP A 70 0.74 6.11 0.55
CA TRP A 70 0.59 7.23 -0.38
C TRP A 70 -0.60 7.00 -1.31
N CYS A 71 -1.16 8.10 -1.80
CA CYS A 71 -2.31 8.10 -2.69
C CYS A 71 -2.18 9.19 -3.75
N GLY A 72 -2.52 8.87 -5.00
CA GLY A 72 -2.50 9.83 -6.09
C GLY A 72 -3.53 9.50 -7.17
N SER A 73 -3.72 10.45 -8.08
CA SER A 73 -4.57 10.27 -9.27
C SER A 73 -3.83 9.59 -10.43
N GLU A 74 -2.50 9.60 -10.41
CA GLU A 74 -1.64 9.14 -11.48
C GLU A 74 -0.54 8.22 -10.90
N PRO A 75 -0.09 7.21 -11.65
CA PRO A 75 1.03 6.38 -11.22
C PRO A 75 2.33 7.17 -11.35
N PRO A 76 3.40 6.78 -10.63
CA PRO A 76 4.73 7.32 -10.88
C PRO A 76 5.23 6.92 -12.28
N ALA A 77 6.28 7.57 -12.78
CA ALA A 77 6.81 7.28 -14.11
C ALA A 77 7.30 5.83 -14.24
N PHE A 78 7.00 5.18 -15.37
CA PHE A 78 7.41 3.80 -15.69
C PHE A 78 8.91 3.53 -15.50
N ASP A 79 9.78 4.50 -15.81
CA ASP A 79 11.23 4.36 -15.65
C ASP A 79 11.64 4.02 -14.20
N SER A 80 10.80 4.35 -13.22
CA SER A 80 11.04 4.05 -11.81
C SER A 80 10.81 2.57 -11.45
N MET A 81 10.29 1.74 -12.36
CA MET A 81 10.21 0.28 -12.20
C MET A 81 11.58 -0.40 -12.36
N ASN A 82 12.50 0.21 -13.10
CA ASN A 82 13.76 -0.44 -13.44
C ASN A 82 14.65 -0.64 -12.19
N GLY A 83 14.97 -1.89 -11.89
CA GLY A 83 15.78 -2.25 -10.71
C GLY A 83 15.04 -2.11 -9.39
N ALA A 84 13.73 -1.90 -9.40
CA ALA A 84 12.92 -1.90 -8.19
C ALA A 84 12.71 -3.34 -7.70
N THR A 85 12.80 -3.54 -6.39
CA THR A 85 12.52 -4.83 -5.74
C THR A 85 11.71 -4.57 -4.48
N CYS A 86 10.57 -5.25 -4.37
CA CYS A 86 9.62 -5.07 -3.28
C CYS A 86 9.42 -6.41 -2.60
N ASP A 87 10.30 -6.71 -1.64
CA ASP A 87 10.26 -7.91 -0.81
C ASP A 87 9.96 -7.58 0.67
N GLY A 88 9.66 -6.32 0.97
CA GLY A 88 9.36 -5.86 2.32
C GLY A 88 7.95 -6.27 2.71
N ASN A 89 7.82 -7.11 3.74
CA ASN A 89 6.51 -7.47 4.27
C ASN A 89 5.80 -6.26 4.90
N CYS A 90 4.48 -6.22 4.79
CA CYS A 90 3.69 -5.22 5.47
C CYS A 90 3.69 -5.42 6.99
N PRO A 91 3.81 -4.33 7.78
CA PRO A 91 3.76 -4.41 9.24
C PRO A 91 2.35 -4.82 9.68
N GLY A 92 2.24 -5.92 10.42
CA GLY A 92 0.96 -6.48 10.86
C GLY A 92 0.30 -7.46 9.88
N PHE A 93 0.70 -7.44 8.61
CA PHE A 93 0.14 -8.27 7.54
C PHE A 93 1.27 -8.88 6.71
N PRO A 94 2.04 -9.84 7.26
CA PRO A 94 3.29 -10.27 6.63
C PRO A 94 3.10 -11.03 5.32
N GLU A 95 1.90 -11.51 5.01
CA GLU A 95 1.58 -12.15 3.73
C GLU A 95 1.49 -11.13 2.57
N ASP A 96 1.34 -9.83 2.90
CA ASP A 96 1.31 -8.74 1.93
C ASP A 96 2.68 -8.06 1.81
N THR A 97 2.95 -7.48 0.64
CA THR A 97 4.17 -6.71 0.36
C THR A 97 3.90 -5.21 0.52
N CYS A 98 4.74 -4.48 1.23
CA CYS A 98 4.70 -3.03 1.40
C CYS A 98 6.04 -2.41 0.99
N GLY A 99 6.40 -2.55 -0.28
CA GLY A 99 7.61 -1.97 -0.85
C GLY A 99 8.88 -2.71 -0.42
N GLY A 100 9.94 -1.95 -0.17
CA GLY A 100 11.25 -2.47 0.20
C GLY A 100 12.21 -1.33 0.57
N ASN A 101 13.51 -1.60 0.54
CA ASN A 101 14.49 -0.57 0.86
C ASN A 101 14.56 0.49 -0.26
N GLY A 102 13.93 1.65 -0.04
CA GLY A 102 13.87 2.72 -1.03
C GLY A 102 12.93 2.43 -2.21
N THR A 103 12.11 1.39 -2.10
CA THR A 103 11.15 0.98 -3.12
C THR A 103 9.74 0.96 -2.54
N PHE A 104 8.77 1.07 -3.43
CA PHE A 104 7.35 1.22 -3.17
C PHE A 104 6.60 0.15 -3.94
N SER A 105 5.71 -0.53 -3.25
CA SER A 105 4.69 -1.36 -3.88
C SER A 105 3.56 -0.44 -4.31
N VAL A 106 3.21 -0.41 -5.59
CA VAL A 106 2.22 0.50 -6.18
C VAL A 106 1.11 -0.31 -6.82
N TRP A 107 -0.13 0.07 -6.59
CA TRP A 107 -1.30 -0.57 -7.19
C TRP A 107 -2.21 0.46 -7.83
N GLU A 108 -2.82 0.06 -8.94
CA GLU A 108 -3.97 0.74 -9.50
C GLU A 108 -5.24 0.28 -8.77
N LEU A 109 -6.09 1.24 -8.44
CA LEU A 109 -7.40 1.00 -7.86
C LEU A 109 -8.38 0.82 -9.01
N THR A 110 -8.68 -0.43 -9.33
CA THR A 110 -9.74 -0.75 -10.29
C THR A 110 -11.11 -0.48 -9.67
N GLU A 111 -12.06 0.01 -10.47
CA GLU A 111 -13.43 0.33 -10.03
C GLU A 111 -14.18 -0.91 -9.47
N ASP A 112 -13.67 -2.12 -9.70
CA ASP A 112 -14.24 -3.38 -9.19
C ASP A 112 -13.96 -3.60 -7.69
N TYR A 113 -13.05 -2.83 -7.09
CA TYR A 113 -12.78 -2.86 -5.65
C TYR A 113 -13.75 -1.99 -4.83
N PHE A 114 -14.84 -1.48 -5.43
CA PHE A 114 -16.04 -1.14 -4.68
C PHE A 114 -16.64 -2.42 -4.10
N ASN A 115 -16.13 -2.92 -2.97
CA ASN A 115 -16.65 -4.08 -2.25
C ASN A 115 -18.19 -4.02 -2.13
N PRO A 116 -18.94 -4.76 -2.96
CA PRO A 116 -20.36 -4.99 -2.70
C PRO A 116 -20.37 -5.96 -1.50
N SER A 117 -21.34 -5.97 -0.61
CA SER A 117 -22.48 -6.87 -0.77
C SER A 117 -22.29 -8.05 -1.78
N LEU A 118 -21.15 -8.76 -1.77
CA LEU A 118 -20.90 -10.01 -2.52
C LEU A 118 -21.37 -11.24 -1.73
N GLU A 119 -22.21 -11.02 -0.73
CA GLU A 119 -23.25 -11.99 -0.41
C GLU A 119 -24.45 -11.65 -1.29
N GLN A 120 -24.82 -12.57 -2.17
CA GLN A 120 -26.10 -12.64 -2.88
C GLN A 120 -26.19 -11.81 -4.16
N THR A 121 -25.85 -12.40 -5.30
CA THR A 121 -26.80 -13.19 -6.11
C THR A 121 -26.15 -13.53 -7.45
N THR A 122 -25.65 -14.76 -7.56
CA THR A 122 -25.60 -15.46 -8.84
C THR A 122 -27.02 -15.61 -9.35
N SER A 123 -27.42 -14.78 -10.30
CA SER A 123 -28.55 -14.96 -11.23
C SER A 123 -28.57 -13.75 -12.18
N THR A 124 -28.84 -13.76 -13.48
CA THR A 124 -28.94 -14.73 -14.57
C THR A 124 -29.16 -13.84 -15.81
N GLU A 125 -28.58 -14.20 -16.96
CA GLU A 125 -29.05 -13.91 -18.33
C GLU A 125 -29.35 -12.46 -18.80
N THR A 126 -28.67 -12.12 -19.91
CA THR A 126 -29.21 -11.50 -21.13
C THR A 126 -30.67 -11.03 -21.08
N SER A 127 -30.90 -9.72 -21.22
CA SER A 127 -31.90 -9.15 -22.15
C SER A 127 -31.85 -7.61 -22.21
N THR A 128 -31.59 -7.09 -23.41
CA THR A 128 -32.17 -5.91 -24.08
C THR A 128 -32.69 -4.73 -23.24
N THR A 129 -32.06 -3.56 -23.39
CA THR A 129 -32.62 -2.26 -22.98
C THR A 129 -33.21 -1.51 -24.19
N ILE A 130 -34.54 -1.39 -24.22
CA ILE A 130 -35.24 -0.26 -24.83
C ILE A 130 -35.77 0.62 -23.70
N SER A 131 -35.58 1.91 -23.89
CA SER A 131 -35.74 3.02 -22.97
C SER A 131 -37.14 3.26 -22.39
N ALA A 132 -37.10 4.00 -21.28
CA ALA A 132 -37.91 5.19 -21.00
C ALA A 132 -39.21 5.04 -20.15
N SER A 133 -39.12 5.67 -18.98
CA SER A 133 -40.06 6.67 -18.44
C SER A 133 -41.10 6.29 -17.38
N SER A 134 -41.08 7.15 -16.37
CA SER A 134 -42.19 7.77 -15.62
C SER A 134 -42.84 7.05 -14.43
N ALA A 135 -42.47 7.57 -13.25
CA ALA A 135 -43.33 8.31 -12.31
C ALA A 135 -44.17 7.55 -11.24
N SER A 136 -44.00 8.04 -9.99
CA SER A 136 -44.98 8.19 -8.89
C SER A 136 -45.51 6.90 -8.23
N VAL A 137 -45.71 6.73 -6.91
CA VAL A 137 -45.84 7.61 -5.73
C VAL A 137 -45.89 6.75 -4.43
N SER A 138 -45.42 7.35 -3.32
CA SER A 138 -45.96 7.31 -1.95
C SER A 138 -45.87 6.07 -1.01
N SER A 139 -45.18 6.34 0.11
CA SER A 139 -45.51 6.04 1.52
C SER A 139 -45.56 4.59 2.04
N THR A 140 -44.75 4.28 3.06
CA THR A 140 -45.19 4.26 4.47
C THR A 140 -44.02 4.01 5.43
N VAL A 141 -44.13 4.65 6.59
CA VAL A 141 -43.26 4.60 7.76
C VAL A 141 -43.40 3.27 8.51
N SER A 142 -42.32 2.72 9.06
CA SER A 142 -42.38 2.04 10.36
C SER A 142 -41.01 1.85 10.99
N SER A 143 -40.87 2.57 12.08
CA SER A 143 -39.83 2.57 13.09
C SER A 143 -39.93 1.33 13.96
N VAL A 144 -38.83 0.59 14.16
CA VAL A 144 -38.65 -0.26 15.35
C VAL A 144 -37.18 -0.23 15.80
N ALA A 145 -36.92 0.57 16.82
CA ALA A 145 -35.98 0.29 17.92
C ALA A 145 -36.83 0.28 19.20
N PRO A 146 -36.43 -0.29 20.37
CA PRO A 146 -35.06 -0.46 20.84
C PRO A 146 -34.77 -1.72 21.72
N SER A 147 -33.56 -1.75 22.27
CA SER A 147 -33.14 -2.38 23.54
C SER A 147 -32.86 -3.88 23.61
N VAL A 148 -31.57 -4.22 23.76
CA VAL A 148 -31.10 -4.90 24.98
C VAL A 148 -29.77 -4.28 25.46
N SER A 149 -29.75 -4.01 26.76
CA SER A 149 -28.68 -3.37 27.51
C SER A 149 -27.54 -4.33 27.88
N ALA A 150 -26.35 -3.74 28.00
CA ALA A 150 -25.30 -3.94 29.01
C ALA A 150 -24.76 -5.36 29.29
N THR A 151 -23.43 -5.47 29.27
CA THR A 151 -22.66 -5.74 30.50
C THR A 151 -21.22 -5.24 30.33
N VAL A 152 -20.89 -4.23 31.14
CA VAL A 152 -19.54 -3.80 31.47
C VAL A 152 -18.91 -4.85 32.39
N THR A 153 -17.70 -5.30 32.09
CA THR A 153 -16.86 -5.98 33.09
C THR A 153 -15.48 -5.35 33.11
N ALA A 154 -15.37 -4.30 33.93
CA ALA A 154 -14.08 -3.84 34.43
C ALA A 154 -13.56 -4.88 35.43
N SER A 155 -12.36 -5.39 35.20
CA SER A 155 -11.59 -6.10 36.23
C SER A 155 -10.34 -5.28 36.53
N SER A 156 -10.49 -4.43 37.54
CA SER A 156 -9.38 -3.85 38.29
C SER A 156 -9.08 -4.79 39.44
N LEU A 157 -7.85 -5.32 39.48
CA LEU A 157 -7.28 -5.94 40.68
C LEU A 157 -6.03 -5.13 41.04
N ALA A 158 -6.26 -4.14 41.90
CA ALA A 158 -5.24 -3.52 42.71
C ALA A 158 -4.89 -4.47 43.87
N ILE A 159 -3.60 -4.65 44.14
CA ILE A 159 -3.08 -5.14 45.42
C ILE A 159 -1.98 -4.13 45.86
N PRO A 160 -1.93 -3.76 47.16
CA PRO A 160 -1.29 -2.53 47.62
C PRO A 160 0.11 -2.71 48.25
N SER A 161 0.74 -1.55 48.46
CA SER A 161 1.73 -1.18 49.49
C SER A 161 3.06 -1.92 49.58
N GLU A 162 4.18 -1.20 49.45
CA GLU A 162 4.85 -0.62 50.63
C GLU A 162 5.93 0.41 50.21
N SER A 163 5.86 1.57 50.85
CA SER A 163 6.85 2.65 50.75
C SER A 163 7.84 2.51 51.90
N THR A 164 9.15 2.63 51.64
CA THR A 164 10.03 3.32 52.60
C THR A 164 11.27 3.90 51.93
N SER A 165 11.58 5.10 52.41
CA SER A 165 12.48 6.13 51.91
C SER A 165 13.97 5.84 52.10
N ALA A 166 14.82 6.51 51.31
CA ALA A 166 15.84 7.43 51.85
C ALA A 166 16.49 8.26 50.72
N ALA A 167 16.36 9.57 50.83
CA ALA A 167 17.08 10.57 50.04
C ALA A 167 18.12 11.26 50.94
N THR A 168 19.32 11.46 50.41
CA THR A 168 20.38 12.37 50.90
C THR A 168 21.45 12.40 49.81
N SER A 169 22.12 13.48 49.40
CA SER A 169 21.96 14.94 49.43
C SER A 169 23.07 15.50 48.53
N ALA A 170 22.77 16.59 47.79
CA ALA A 170 23.62 17.74 47.47
C ALA A 170 25.09 17.57 46.93
N ALA A 171 25.25 17.86 45.61
CA ALA A 171 26.00 18.97 44.97
C ALA A 171 27.51 19.25 45.31
N PRO A 172 28.21 20.20 44.62
CA PRO A 172 28.74 20.11 43.25
C PRO A 172 30.22 20.60 43.08
N SER A 173 30.73 20.54 41.84
CA SER A 173 31.79 21.38 41.21
C SER A 173 33.27 21.21 41.60
N THR A 174 34.14 20.99 40.60
CA THR A 174 35.31 21.86 40.28
C THR A 174 36.00 21.45 38.96
N THR A 175 36.66 22.44 38.40
CA THR A 175 37.10 22.70 37.02
C THR A 175 38.60 22.38 36.80
N LEU A 176 39.07 22.57 35.55
CA LEU A 176 40.47 22.69 35.06
C LEU A 176 41.28 21.37 34.94
N SER A 177 42.23 21.16 34.03
CA SER A 177 42.70 21.76 32.76
C SER A 177 44.00 21.03 32.37
N SER A 178 44.34 21.05 31.08
CA SER A 178 45.71 20.97 30.51
C SER A 178 46.36 19.60 30.28
N GLY A 179 46.87 19.42 29.04
CA GLY A 179 47.87 18.40 28.66
C GLY A 179 47.77 17.97 27.19
N ALA A 180 47.91 18.87 26.21
CA ALA A 180 49.15 19.07 25.44
C ALA A 180 49.68 17.83 24.67
N SER A 181 49.40 17.81 23.36
CA SER A 181 50.35 17.62 22.24
C SER A 181 51.50 16.62 22.38
N ARG A 182 51.54 15.62 21.47
CA ARG A 182 52.69 15.43 20.55
C ARG A 182 52.36 14.44 19.43
N ARG A 183 52.55 14.92 18.20
CA ARG A 183 52.72 14.12 16.99
C ARG A 183 54.01 13.30 17.11
N PHE A 184 53.98 12.03 16.70
CA PHE A 184 55.19 11.37 16.22
C PHE A 184 54.90 10.63 14.92
N ARG A 185 55.70 10.98 13.92
CA ARG A 185 55.82 10.44 12.57
C ARG A 185 57.15 9.66 12.57
N ILE A 186 57.27 8.68 11.65
CA ILE A 186 58.51 8.01 11.17
C ILE A 186 59.13 6.99 12.20
N LEU A 187 59.63 5.77 11.90
CA LEU A 187 60.31 5.17 10.74
C LEU A 187 60.13 3.63 10.66
N PHE A 188 60.26 3.16 9.42
CA PHE A 188 60.68 1.86 8.88
C PHE A 188 61.48 0.90 9.78
N PHE A 189 61.13 -0.38 9.68
CA PHE A 189 62.05 -1.52 9.59
C PHE A 189 61.53 -2.48 8.52
#